data_AF-A0A5N5GPT9-F1
#
_entry.id   AF-A0A5N5GPT9-F1
#
_cell.length_a   1.000
_cell.length_b   1.000
_cell.length_c   1.000
_cell.angle_alpha   90.00
_cell.angle_beta   90.00
_cell.angle_gamma   90.00
#
_symmetry.space_group_name_H-M   'P 1'
#
loop_
_entity.id
_entity.type
_entity.pdbx_description
1 polymer ?
#
loop_
_entity_poly.entity_id
_entity_poly.type
_entity_poly.pdbx_seq_one_letter_code
_entity_poly.pdbx_strand_id
1 'polypeptide(L)'
;MVGACYACKSSLLVRFPENLPLEAGAPLLCAGITVYSPLKYFGLSEPGKHVGIVSLGGLGHTGVKFAKAFGSKKDEALKKLGADSFVVSCDQEQMKPHGKLILVGVPVKPLNLHVFPLIMGRKSVAGSGIGGMKETQEMIDFAAKHNITAEVEVISMDYVNAAMERLAKNDVRYRFVIDVANTLAASEA
;
A
#
# COMPACT_ATOMS: atom_id res chain seq x y z
N MET A 1 -24.78 -2.35 23.38
CA MET A 1 -23.81 -2.26 22.27
C MET A 1 -23.35 -3.67 21.97
N VAL A 2 -23.64 -4.17 20.77
CA VAL A 2 -23.06 -5.42 20.30
C VAL A 2 -21.65 -5.08 19.84
N GLY A 3 -20.65 -5.44 20.64
CA GLY A 3 -19.26 -5.25 20.26
C GLY A 3 -18.78 -6.44 19.45
N ALA A 4 -18.16 -6.21 18.29
CA ALA A 4 -17.36 -7.24 17.65
C ALA A 4 -16.15 -7.54 18.55
N CYS A 5 -16.12 -8.74 19.13
CA CYS A 5 -15.01 -9.19 19.97
C CYS A 5 -14.00 -9.97 19.13
N TYR A 6 -12.74 -9.53 19.15
CA TYR A 6 -11.62 -10.25 18.53
C TYR A 6 -10.71 -10.81 19.62
N ALA A 7 -10.37 -12.09 19.52
CA ALA A 7 -9.35 -12.72 20.36
C ALA A 7 -8.08 -12.92 19.55
N CYS A 8 -6.95 -12.39 20.04
CA CYS A 8 -5.65 -12.51 19.37
C CYS A 8 -4.53 -12.70 20.41
N LYS A 9 -3.45 -13.36 20.02
CA LYS A 9 -2.25 -13.47 20.84
C LYS A 9 -1.63 -12.08 21.00
N SER A 10 -1.20 -11.73 22.21
CA SER A 10 -0.61 -10.42 22.51
C SER A 10 0.56 -10.05 21.60
N SER A 11 1.37 -11.03 21.18
CA SER A 11 2.51 -10.83 20.27
C SER A 11 2.12 -10.46 18.82
N LEU A 12 0.84 -10.55 18.48
CA LEU A 12 0.29 -10.24 17.16
C LEU A 12 -0.58 -8.96 17.18
N LEU A 13 -0.58 -8.24 18.30
CA LEU A 13 -1.25 -6.95 18.43
C LEU A 13 -0.29 -5.82 18.08
N VAL A 14 -0.82 -4.80 17.39
CA VAL A 14 -0.13 -3.53 17.13
C VAL A 14 -0.77 -2.48 18.03
N ARG A 15 0.05 -1.69 18.71
CA ARG A 15 -0.44 -0.54 19.46
C ARG A 15 -0.78 0.57 18.46
N PHE A 16 -2.06 0.92 18.39
CA PHE A 16 -2.51 1.96 17.49
C PHE A 16 -2.27 3.36 18.10
N PRO A 17 -1.69 4.31 17.35
CA PRO A 17 -1.42 5.65 17.83
C PRO A 17 -2.72 6.49 17.90
N GLU A 18 -2.90 7.25 18.98
CA GLU A 18 -4.12 8.03 19.24
C GLU A 18 -4.32 9.20 18.27
N ASN A 19 -3.24 9.71 17.68
CA ASN A 19 -3.26 10.83 16.75
C ASN A 19 -3.54 10.42 15.29
N LEU A 20 -3.85 9.14 15.05
CA LEU A 20 -4.20 8.63 13.72
C LEU A 20 -5.69 8.24 13.71
N PRO A 21 -6.47 8.68 12.71
CA PRO A 21 -7.87 8.25 12.59
C PRO A 21 -7.94 6.74 12.37
N LEU A 22 -8.82 6.05 13.11
CA LEU A 22 -8.93 4.59 13.11
C LEU A 22 -9.31 4.07 11.72
N GLU A 23 -10.30 4.70 11.11
CA GLU A 23 -10.84 4.39 9.79
C GLU A 23 -9.77 4.58 8.70
N ALA A 24 -9.04 5.69 8.73
CA ALA A 24 -8.06 6.00 7.70
C ALA A 24 -6.71 5.27 7.91
N GLY A 25 -6.45 4.81 9.14
CA GLY A 25 -5.25 4.03 9.48
C GLY A 25 -5.44 2.53 9.36
N ALA A 26 -6.67 2.01 9.41
CA ALA A 26 -6.94 0.57 9.27
C ALA A 26 -6.34 -0.03 7.97
N PRO A 27 -6.44 0.61 6.78
CA PRO A 27 -5.81 0.08 5.57
C PRO A 27 -4.28 0.06 5.62
N LEU A 28 -3.63 0.83 6.49
CA LEU A 28 -2.16 0.85 6.61
C LEU A 28 -1.62 -0.49 7.14
N LEU A 29 -2.40 -1.20 7.96
CA LEU A 29 -2.03 -2.52 8.48
C LEU A 29 -1.91 -3.60 7.39
N CYS A 30 -2.43 -3.34 6.18
CA CYS A 30 -2.27 -4.20 5.02
C CYS A 30 -1.49 -3.49 3.90
N ALA A 31 -2.07 -2.44 3.32
CA ALA A 31 -1.48 -1.70 2.21
C ALA A 31 -0.21 -0.93 2.61
N GLY A 32 -0.23 -0.34 3.81
CA GLY A 32 0.86 0.47 4.33
C GLY A 32 2.11 -0.38 4.57
N ILE A 33 1.99 -1.45 5.37
CA ILE A 33 3.11 -2.34 5.66
C ILE A 33 3.67 -3.01 4.40
N THR A 34 2.80 -3.40 3.45
CA THR A 34 3.22 -4.02 2.19
C THR A 34 4.09 -3.08 1.34
N VAL A 35 3.95 -1.76 1.48
CA VAL A 35 4.83 -0.81 0.79
C VAL A 35 5.99 -0.36 1.68
N TYR A 36 5.76 -0.17 2.97
CA TYR A 36 6.77 0.28 3.92
C TYR A 36 7.91 -0.73 4.09
N SER A 37 7.58 -2.02 4.25
CA SER A 37 8.57 -3.08 4.45
C SER A 37 9.59 -3.15 3.29
N PRO A 38 9.18 -3.25 2.01
CA PRO A 38 10.14 -3.25 0.92
C PRO A 38 10.91 -1.93 0.77
N LEU A 39 10.29 -0.77 1.03
CA LEU A 39 11.02 0.50 1.00
C LEU A 39 12.18 0.51 2.00
N LYS A 40 11.96 -0.05 3.19
CA LYS A 40 12.99 -0.20 4.22
C LYS A 40 14.02 -1.27 3.84
N TYR A 41 13.54 -2.48 3.53
CA TYR A 41 14.37 -3.65 3.24
C TYR A 41 15.34 -3.42 2.07
N PHE A 42 14.88 -2.74 1.01
CA PHE A 42 15.70 -2.49 -0.17
C PHE A 42 16.52 -1.18 -0.13
N GLY A 43 16.49 -0.44 0.99
CA GLY A 43 17.25 0.81 1.16
C GLY A 43 16.70 1.97 0.33
N LEU A 44 15.38 1.97 0.06
CA LEU A 44 14.67 3.02 -0.69
C LEU A 44 14.02 4.07 0.23
N SER A 45 14.20 3.93 1.55
CA SER A 45 13.72 4.84 2.59
C SER A 45 14.70 5.97 2.92
N GLU A 46 15.87 6.01 2.26
CA GLU A 46 16.84 7.09 2.42
C GLU A 46 16.41 8.33 1.60
N PRO A 47 16.55 9.56 2.13
CA PRO A 47 16.27 10.77 1.38
C PRO A 47 17.10 10.86 0.09
N GLY A 48 16.49 11.40 -0.97
CA GLY A 48 17.17 11.61 -2.25
C GLY A 48 17.21 10.40 -3.19
N LYS A 49 16.71 9.23 -2.77
CA LYS A 49 16.52 8.08 -3.68
C LYS A 49 15.41 8.36 -4.69
N HIS A 50 15.52 7.75 -5.86
CA HIS A 50 14.50 7.81 -6.90
C HIS A 50 13.63 6.56 -6.82
N VAL A 51 12.36 6.75 -6.51
CA VAL A 51 11.40 5.65 -6.33
C VAL A 51 10.25 5.84 -7.32
N GLY A 52 10.10 4.86 -8.20
CA GLY A 52 8.94 4.75 -9.09
C GLY A 52 7.89 3.86 -8.45
N ILE A 53 6.63 4.30 -8.48
CA ILE A 53 5.49 3.51 -8.01
C ILE A 53 4.60 3.26 -9.21
N VAL A 54 4.42 1.99 -9.54
CA VAL A 54 3.58 1.58 -10.65
C VAL A 54 2.26 1.10 -10.08
N SER A 55 1.16 1.73 -10.55
CA SER A 55 -0.23 1.66 -10.06
C SER A 55 -0.63 2.81 -9.14
N LEU A 56 -1.82 3.36 -9.36
CA LEU A 56 -2.44 4.42 -8.54
C LEU A 56 -3.69 3.92 -7.78
N GLY A 57 -3.79 2.62 -7.50
CA GLY A 57 -4.85 2.06 -6.64
C GLY A 57 -4.53 2.22 -5.14
N GLY A 58 -5.22 1.45 -4.29
CA GLY A 58 -5.06 1.54 -2.83
C GLY A 58 -3.64 1.30 -2.29
N LEU A 59 -2.83 0.43 -2.93
CA LEU A 59 -1.41 0.27 -2.57
C LEU A 59 -0.57 1.44 -3.08
N GLY A 60 -0.74 1.80 -4.34
CA GLY A 60 0.07 2.82 -5.01
C GLY A 60 -0.05 4.19 -4.36
N HIS A 61 -1.28 4.62 -4.09
CA HIS A 61 -1.56 5.87 -3.40
C HIS A 61 -0.86 5.95 -2.02
N THR A 62 -0.98 4.89 -1.23
CA THR A 62 -0.32 4.79 0.09
C THR A 62 1.19 4.79 -0.05
N GLY A 63 1.72 4.09 -1.06
CA GLY A 63 3.14 4.07 -1.37
C GLY A 63 3.72 5.43 -1.71
N VAL A 64 2.99 6.26 -2.46
CA VAL A 64 3.42 7.62 -2.80
C VAL A 64 3.56 8.47 -1.55
N LYS A 65 2.65 8.31 -0.58
CA LYS A 65 2.71 9.02 0.70
C LYS A 65 3.95 8.61 1.50
N PHE A 66 4.24 7.31 1.61
CA PHE A 66 5.46 6.83 2.28
C PHE A 66 6.74 7.27 1.58
N ALA A 67 6.84 7.10 0.26
CA ALA A 67 8.01 7.53 -0.51
C ALA A 67 8.27 9.04 -0.36
N LYS A 68 7.21 9.86 -0.36
CA LYS A 68 7.34 11.30 -0.11
C LYS A 68 7.81 11.59 1.32
N ALA A 69 7.29 10.88 2.32
CA ALA A 69 7.67 11.05 3.72
C ALA A 69 9.12 10.65 4.01
N PHE A 70 9.66 9.67 3.26
CA PHE A 70 11.08 9.32 3.30
C PHE A 70 12.00 10.32 2.59
N GLY A 71 11.45 11.32 1.89
CA GLY A 71 12.24 12.31 1.16
C GLY A 71 12.77 11.82 -0.19
N SER A 72 12.14 10.79 -0.77
CA SER A 72 12.48 10.31 -2.11
C SER A 72 12.16 11.38 -3.15
N LYS A 73 13.08 11.58 -4.11
CA LYS A 73 12.87 12.48 -5.24
C LYS A 73 11.84 11.86 -6.17
N LYS A 74 10.77 12.61 -6.42
CA LYS A 74 9.77 12.28 -7.45
C LYS A 74 10.43 12.43 -8.82
N ASP A 75 11.15 11.42 -9.29
CA ASP A 75 11.46 11.35 -10.71
C ASP A 75 10.14 11.09 -11.45
N GLU A 76 9.67 12.15 -12.09
CA GLU A 76 8.85 12.18 -13.31
C GLU A 76 7.55 11.37 -13.43
N ALA A 77 7.11 10.58 -12.45
CA ALA A 77 5.78 9.99 -12.53
C ALA A 77 4.73 11.12 -12.51
N LEU A 78 4.76 12.02 -11.52
CA LEU A 78 3.71 13.03 -11.35
C LEU A 78 3.67 14.18 -12.36
N LYS A 79 4.78 14.53 -13.03
CA LYS A 79 4.77 15.56 -14.09
C LYS A 79 4.31 15.02 -15.46
N LYS A 80 4.49 13.72 -15.72
CA LYS A 80 3.88 13.03 -16.87
C LYS A 80 2.47 12.51 -16.58
N LEU A 81 2.02 12.51 -15.33
CA LEU A 81 0.66 12.14 -14.91
C LEU A 81 -0.37 13.28 -15.13
N GLY A 82 -0.30 13.95 -16.27
CA GLY A 82 -1.52 14.13 -17.06
C GLY A 82 -1.88 12.74 -17.59
N ALA A 83 -3.14 12.34 -17.50
CA ALA A 83 -3.58 10.95 -17.63
C ALA A 83 -3.44 10.32 -19.04
N ASP A 84 -2.25 10.35 -19.65
CA ASP A 84 -2.01 9.88 -21.02
C ASP A 84 -0.67 9.12 -21.19
N SER A 85 0.10 8.91 -20.12
CA SER A 85 1.32 8.09 -20.18
C SER A 85 1.36 7.08 -19.04
N PHE A 86 0.76 5.92 -19.30
CA PHE A 86 0.85 4.74 -18.46
C PHE A 86 2.30 4.22 -18.52
N VAL A 87 3.07 4.35 -17.44
CA VAL A 87 4.33 3.60 -17.32
C VAL A 87 3.94 2.13 -17.21
N VAL A 88 4.04 1.42 -18.33
CA VAL A 88 3.83 -0.02 -18.39
C VAL A 88 4.84 -0.65 -17.43
N SER A 89 4.31 -1.40 -16.47
CA SER A 89 4.95 -2.00 -15.29
C SER A 89 6.15 -2.93 -15.54
N CYS A 90 6.68 -2.97 -16.76
CA CYS A 90 7.78 -3.83 -17.18
C CYS A 90 8.81 -3.13 -18.07
N ASP A 91 8.70 -1.81 -18.29
CA ASP A 91 9.71 -1.11 -19.09
C ASP A 91 10.99 -0.91 -18.26
N GLN A 92 11.82 -1.94 -18.32
CA GLN A 92 13.09 -1.97 -17.65
C GLN A 92 14.05 -0.92 -18.21
N GLU A 93 13.87 -0.40 -19.44
CA GLU A 93 14.78 0.58 -20.03
C GLU A 93 14.71 1.93 -19.31
N GLN A 94 13.55 2.28 -18.77
CA GLN A 94 13.34 3.50 -17.98
C GLN A 94 13.97 3.43 -16.57
N MET A 95 14.37 2.25 -16.11
CA MET A 95 15.06 2.09 -14.83
C MET A 95 16.53 2.48 -14.96
N LYS A 96 17.02 3.28 -13.99
CA LYS A 96 18.45 3.56 -13.83
C LYS A 96 19.25 2.25 -13.67
N PRO A 97 20.53 2.21 -14.08
CA PRO A 97 21.42 1.09 -13.74
C PRO A 97 21.40 0.84 -12.22
N HIS A 98 21.47 -0.44 -11.81
CA HIS A 98 21.29 -0.89 -10.42
C HIS A 98 19.91 -0.63 -9.81
N GLY A 99 18.92 -0.26 -10.63
CA GLY A 99 17.54 -0.10 -10.20
C GLY A 99 16.93 -1.41 -9.70
N LYS A 100 16.01 -1.28 -8.73
CA LYS A 100 15.26 -2.41 -8.15
C LYS A 100 13.78 -2.27 -8.51
N LEU A 101 13.21 -3.30 -9.13
CA LEU A 101 11.78 -3.45 -9.39
C LEU A 101 11.19 -4.35 -8.30
N ILE A 102 10.29 -3.82 -7.49
CA ILE A 102 9.69 -4.56 -6.38
C ILE A 102 8.22 -4.83 -6.70
N LEU A 103 7.89 -6.11 -6.83
CA LEU A 103 6.56 -6.60 -7.12
C LEU A 103 5.81 -6.85 -5.81
N VAL A 104 4.76 -6.07 -5.60
CA VAL A 104 3.84 -6.19 -4.45
C VAL A 104 2.42 -6.55 -4.87
N GLY A 105 2.10 -6.42 -6.15
CA GLY A 105 0.85 -6.88 -6.74
C GLY A 105 0.95 -8.34 -7.18
N VAL A 106 -0.19 -9.04 -7.23
CA VAL A 106 -0.28 -10.41 -7.73
C VAL A 106 -0.99 -10.38 -9.08
N PRO A 107 -0.25 -10.31 -10.20
CA PRO A 107 -0.85 -10.36 -11.53
C PRO A 107 -1.32 -11.78 -11.85
N VAL A 108 -2.52 -11.89 -12.42
CA VAL A 108 -3.09 -13.19 -12.85
C VAL A 108 -2.35 -13.75 -14.07
N LYS A 109 -1.75 -12.88 -14.89
CA LYS A 109 -0.93 -13.25 -16.03
C LYS A 109 0.55 -13.26 -15.63
N PRO A 110 1.35 -14.23 -16.12
CA PRO A 110 2.80 -14.23 -15.92
C PRO A 110 3.44 -12.93 -16.40
N LEU A 111 4.40 -12.40 -15.65
CA LEU A 111 5.19 -11.25 -16.10
C LEU A 111 6.16 -11.68 -17.19
N ASN A 112 6.11 -11.04 -18.35
CA ASN A 112 7.16 -11.11 -19.35
C ASN A 112 8.29 -10.16 -18.95
N LEU A 113 9.41 -10.72 -18.51
CA LEU A 113 10.62 -9.96 -18.18
C LEU A 113 11.61 -10.04 -19.32
N HIS A 114 12.02 -8.90 -19.85
CA HIS A 114 13.11 -8.82 -20.80
C HIS A 114 14.42 -9.07 -20.04
N VAL A 115 15.21 -10.09 -20.42
CA VAL A 115 16.41 -10.46 -19.64
C VAL A 115 17.60 -9.55 -19.99
N PHE A 116 17.68 -9.10 -21.24
CA PHE A 116 18.80 -8.31 -21.73
C PHE A 116 18.98 -6.97 -20.97
N PRO A 117 17.94 -6.16 -20.71
CA PRO A 117 18.11 -4.92 -19.94
C PRO A 117 18.43 -5.16 -18.45
N LEU A 118 18.02 -6.30 -17.87
CA LEU A 118 18.39 -6.68 -16.51
C LEU A 118 19.89 -6.95 -16.39
N ILE A 119 20.46 -7.71 -17.33
CA ILE A 119 21.89 -8.03 -17.36
C ILE A 119 22.70 -6.77 -17.62
N MET A 120 22.40 -6.05 -18.70
CA MET A 120 23.17 -4.86 -19.11
C MET A 120 23.11 -3.74 -18.06
N GLY A 121 21.97 -3.55 -17.39
CA GLY A 121 21.80 -2.53 -16.36
C GLY A 121 22.13 -2.99 -14.94
N ARG A 122 22.52 -4.25 -14.72
CA ARG A 122 22.65 -4.90 -13.40
C ARG A 122 21.44 -4.60 -12.50
N LYS A 123 20.24 -4.73 -13.05
CA LYS A 123 18.96 -4.43 -12.39
C LYS A 123 18.46 -5.66 -11.63
N SER A 124 17.64 -5.44 -10.61
CA SER A 124 17.09 -6.52 -9.78
C SER A 124 15.56 -6.48 -9.78
N VAL A 125 14.93 -7.66 -9.80
CA VAL A 125 13.49 -7.82 -9.60
C VAL A 125 13.29 -8.64 -8.33
N ALA A 126 12.42 -8.17 -7.43
CA ALA A 126 12.14 -8.83 -6.17
C ALA A 126 10.65 -8.79 -5.85
N GLY A 127 10.15 -9.79 -5.13
CA GLY A 127 8.80 -9.79 -4.56
C GLY A 127 8.82 -9.38 -3.10
N SER A 128 7.75 -8.75 -2.63
CA SER A 128 7.54 -8.49 -1.19
C SER A 128 6.05 -8.50 -0.87
N GLY A 129 5.69 -9.03 0.29
CA GLY A 129 4.31 -9.08 0.76
C GLY A 129 4.27 -8.96 2.28
N ILE A 130 3.43 -8.06 2.78
CA ILE A 130 3.28 -7.79 4.21
C ILE A 130 4.64 -7.45 4.87
N GLY A 131 4.73 -7.44 6.19
CA GLY A 131 5.95 -7.23 6.96
C GLY A 131 5.82 -7.86 8.34
N GLY A 132 6.93 -7.91 9.09
CA GLY A 132 6.93 -8.47 10.44
C GLY A 132 6.20 -7.57 11.45
N MET A 133 5.74 -8.12 12.58
CA MET A 133 5.02 -7.34 13.62
C MET A 133 5.79 -6.11 14.10
N LYS A 134 7.12 -6.24 14.27
CA LYS A 134 7.99 -5.11 14.63
C LYS A 134 7.99 -4.02 13.56
N GLU A 135 8.07 -4.42 12.28
CA GLU A 135 8.01 -3.47 11.16
C GLU A 135 6.63 -2.82 11.06
N THR A 136 5.55 -3.55 11.35
CA THR A 136 4.20 -3.00 11.39
C THR A 136 4.03 -1.94 12.48
N GLN A 137 4.61 -2.15 13.67
CA GLN A 137 4.61 -1.13 14.72
C GLN A 137 5.43 0.10 14.31
N GLU A 138 6.63 -0.10 13.78
CA GLU A 138 7.45 1.02 13.30
C GLU A 138 6.75 1.80 12.17
N MET A 139 6.05 1.09 11.27
CA MET A 139 5.29 1.69 10.18
C MET A 139 4.13 2.53 10.69
N ILE A 140 3.35 2.03 11.66
CA ILE A 140 2.21 2.79 12.18
C ILE A 140 2.65 4.02 12.97
N ASP A 141 3.74 3.91 13.74
CA ASP A 141 4.33 5.02 14.47
C ASP A 141 4.87 6.08 13.50
N PHE A 142 5.53 5.65 12.43
CA PHE A 142 5.99 6.53 11.35
C PHE A 142 4.81 7.21 10.64
N ALA A 143 3.75 6.46 10.32
CA ALA A 143 2.58 7.01 9.68
C ALA A 143 1.90 8.09 10.55
N ALA A 144 1.77 7.83 11.85
CA ALA A 144 1.27 8.81 12.81
C ALA A 144 2.15 10.06 12.91
N LYS A 145 3.48 9.90 12.94
CA LYS A 145 4.41 11.04 12.98
C LYS A 145 4.36 11.92 11.73
N HIS A 146 4.12 11.31 10.57
CA HIS A 146 4.12 11.99 9.28
C HIS A 146 2.71 12.28 8.72
N ASN A 147 1.66 12.07 9.53
CA ASN A 147 0.25 12.24 9.15
C ASN A 147 -0.10 11.49 7.85
N ILE A 148 0.40 10.27 7.71
CA ILE A 148 0.13 9.40 6.56
C ILE A 148 -1.14 8.62 6.84
N THR A 149 -2.17 8.87 6.04
CA THR A 149 -3.46 8.17 6.10
C THR A 149 -3.83 7.58 4.74
N ALA A 150 -4.63 6.51 4.73
CA ALA A 150 -5.27 6.05 3.51
C ALA A 150 -6.49 6.92 3.19
N GLU A 151 -6.79 7.08 1.90
CA GLU A 151 -8.07 7.65 1.47
C GLU A 151 -9.10 6.52 1.44
N VAL A 152 -10.16 6.69 2.23
CA VAL A 152 -11.11 5.64 2.55
C VAL A 152 -12.55 6.07 2.30
N GLU A 153 -13.36 5.13 1.84
CA GLU A 153 -14.81 5.19 1.83
C GLU A 153 -15.32 4.31 2.98
N VAL A 154 -15.88 4.93 4.02
CA VAL A 154 -16.47 4.20 5.13
C VAL A 154 -17.85 3.68 4.71
N ILE A 155 -18.09 2.39 4.88
CA ILE A 155 -19.32 1.71 4.48
C ILE A 155 -19.96 0.99 5.68
N SER A 156 -21.29 0.81 5.60
CA SER A 156 -22.00 -0.05 6.54
C SER A 156 -21.82 -1.53 6.21
N MET A 157 -22.06 -2.38 7.21
CA MET A 157 -22.01 -3.84 7.07
C MET A 157 -23.00 -4.34 5.99
N ASP A 158 -24.19 -3.74 5.92
CA ASP A 158 -25.21 -4.12 4.93
C ASP A 158 -24.81 -3.77 3.49
N TYR A 159 -23.90 -2.81 3.31
CA TYR A 159 -23.43 -2.37 2.00
C TYR A 159 -22.24 -3.20 1.47
N VAL A 160 -21.72 -4.16 2.24
CA VAL A 160 -20.51 -4.92 1.89
C VAL A 160 -20.63 -5.63 0.53
N ASN A 161 -21.79 -6.23 0.21
CA ASN A 161 -21.98 -6.92 -1.06
C ASN A 161 -21.88 -5.95 -2.27
N ALA A 162 -22.52 -4.79 -2.17
CA ALA A 162 -22.43 -3.75 -3.21
C ALA A 162 -21.01 -3.18 -3.31
N ALA A 163 -20.32 -3.01 -2.17
CA ALA A 163 -18.93 -2.58 -2.15
C ALA A 163 -18.00 -3.58 -2.85
N MET A 164 -18.26 -4.89 -2.72
CA MET A 164 -17.50 -5.92 -3.44
C MET A 164 -17.68 -5.84 -4.95
N GLU A 165 -18.88 -5.55 -5.45
CA GLU A 165 -19.12 -5.34 -6.89
C GLU A 165 -18.42 -4.09 -7.42
N ARG A 166 -18.42 -2.99 -6.65
CA ARG A 166 -17.69 -1.77 -6.99
C ARG A 166 -16.19 -2.01 -6.98
N LEU A 167 -15.67 -2.74 -5.99
CA LEU A 167 -14.27 -3.10 -5.89
C LEU A 167 -13.80 -3.91 -7.11
N ALA A 168 -14.62 -4.86 -7.59
CA ALA A 168 -14.32 -5.64 -8.80
C ALA A 168 -14.20 -4.76 -10.06
N LYS A 169 -14.92 -3.63 -10.09
CA LYS A 169 -14.86 -2.63 -11.17
C LYS A 169 -13.80 -1.54 -10.94
N ASN A 170 -13.00 -1.64 -9.87
CA ASN A 170 -12.10 -0.59 -9.39
C ASN A 170 -12.78 0.76 -9.11
N ASP A 171 -14.08 0.75 -8.81
CA ASP A 171 -14.87 1.95 -8.50
C ASP A 171 -14.78 2.31 -7.00
N VAL A 172 -13.58 2.70 -6.58
CA VAL A 172 -13.28 3.11 -5.20
C VAL A 172 -12.11 4.09 -5.17
N ARG A 173 -12.16 5.08 -4.26
CA ARG A 173 -11.06 6.03 -4.04
C ARG A 173 -10.64 6.06 -2.57
N TYR A 174 -9.68 5.23 -2.13
CA TYR A 174 -9.02 4.11 -2.81
C TYR A 174 -9.17 2.79 -2.04
N ARG A 175 -9.87 2.79 -0.89
CA ARG A 175 -10.09 1.65 -0.01
C ARG A 175 -11.47 1.76 0.64
N PHE A 176 -12.19 0.65 0.77
CA PHE A 176 -13.36 0.57 1.64
C PHE A 176 -12.95 0.23 3.07
N VAL A 177 -13.65 0.81 4.04
CA VAL A 177 -13.51 0.50 5.47
C VAL A 177 -14.89 0.27 6.03
N ILE A 178 -15.10 -0.86 6.70
CA ILE A 178 -16.42 -1.21 7.25
C ILE A 178 -16.51 -0.63 8.67
N ASP A 179 -17.55 0.15 8.93
CA ASP A 179 -17.87 0.62 10.28
C ASP A 179 -18.58 -0.48 11.07
N VAL A 180 -17.78 -1.43 11.59
CA VAL A 180 -18.31 -2.59 12.31
C VAL A 180 -19.03 -2.19 13.59
N ALA A 181 -18.51 -1.21 14.34
CA ALA A 181 -19.03 -0.86 15.64
C ALA A 181 -20.44 -0.28 15.59
N ASN A 182 -20.73 0.53 14.55
CA ASN A 182 -22.02 1.22 14.45
C ASN A 182 -23.03 0.49 13.57
N THR A 183 -22.60 -0.43 12.70
CA THR A 183 -23.46 -1.00 11.66
C THR A 183 -23.64 -2.51 11.76
N LEU A 184 -22.95 -3.18 12.68
CA LEU A 184 -23.22 -4.57 12.97
C LEU A 184 -24.50 -4.69 13.81
N ALA A 185 -25.61 -5.07 13.16
CA ALA A 185 -26.82 -5.44 13.88
C ALA A 185 -26.55 -6.67 14.77
N ALA A 186 -27.22 -6.75 15.93
CA ALA A 186 -27.29 -8.00 16.67
C ALA A 186 -27.89 -9.05 15.73
N SER A 187 -27.16 -10.13 15.41
CA SER A 187 -27.85 -11.32 14.94
C SER A 187 -28.75 -11.78 16.08
N GLU A 188 -30.07 -11.73 15.88
CA GLU A 188 -31.00 -12.44 16.75
C GLU A 188 -30.54 -13.90 16.81
N ALA A 189 -30.15 -14.31 18.01
CA ALA A 189 -29.80 -15.69 18.34
C ALA A 189 -31.06 -16.49 18.64
#